data_AF-A0A372R9P2-F1
#
_entry.id   AF-A0A372R9P2-F1
#
_cell.length_a   1.000
_cell.length_b   1.000
_cell.length_c   1.000
_cell.angle_alpha   90.00
_cell.angle_beta   90.00
_cell.angle_gamma   90.00
#
_symmetry.space_group_name_H-M   'P 1'
#
loop_
_entity.id
_entity.type
_entity.pdbx_description
1 polymer ?
#
loop_
_entity_poly.entity_id
_entity_poly.type
_entity_poly.pdbx_seq_one_letter_code
_entity_poly.pdbx_strand_id
1 'polypeptide(L)'
;MHPLSSVKGLNSVALDESLEKLLKKELDLFVNDKDFYERVGMPYRRGILLYGKPGTGKTSLINAISSHLSRNIYFLNLKNITDDNELSAAFSDVPENQIIVLEDVDTQTDVLHKRSKNSSFSTKSYQKEVSLS
;
A
#
# COMPACT_ATOMS: atom_id res chain seq x y z
N MET A 1 -28.00 5.49 6.78
CA MET A 1 -26.80 5.47 5.91
C MET A 1 -26.92 4.26 5.00
N HIS A 2 -27.11 4.46 3.69
CA HIS A 2 -27.04 3.34 2.74
C HIS A 2 -25.57 3.02 2.48
N PRO A 3 -25.15 1.74 2.47
CA PRO A 3 -23.85 1.39 1.95
C PRO A 3 -23.89 1.66 0.44
N LEU A 4 -23.03 2.54 -0.06
CA LEU A 4 -22.72 2.57 -1.50
C LEU A 4 -21.92 1.31 -1.83
N SER A 5 -22.59 0.16 -1.85
CA SER A 5 -22.05 -1.13 -2.25
C SER A 5 -21.95 -1.20 -3.78
N SER A 6 -21.24 -0.26 -4.39
CA SER A 6 -20.60 -0.52 -5.68
C SER A 6 -19.22 -1.05 -5.34
N VAL A 7 -19.18 -2.33 -4.99
CA VAL A 7 -17.94 -3.09 -4.78
C VAL A 7 -17.25 -3.13 -6.14
N LYS A 8 -16.40 -2.13 -6.40
CA LYS A 8 -15.62 -1.98 -7.63
C LYS A 8 -14.51 -3.02 -7.60
N GLY A 9 -14.77 -4.21 -8.12
CA GLY A 9 -13.74 -5.24 -8.27
C GLY A 9 -12.59 -4.77 -9.17
N LEU A 10 -11.45 -5.48 -9.15
CA LEU A 10 -10.26 -5.14 -9.97
C LEU A 10 -10.59 -4.96 -11.46
N ASN A 11 -11.57 -5.70 -12.00
CA ASN A 11 -12.03 -5.60 -13.39
C ASN A 11 -12.69 -4.24 -13.74
N SER A 12 -13.04 -3.44 -12.74
CA SER A 12 -13.69 -2.13 -12.94
C SER A 12 -12.68 -0.99 -13.15
N VAL A 13 -11.38 -1.27 -12.98
CA VAL A 13 -10.31 -0.32 -13.20
C VAL A 13 -9.66 -0.64 -14.54
N ALA A 14 -9.57 0.34 -15.43
CA ALA A 14 -8.89 0.18 -16.71
C ALA A 14 -7.37 0.05 -16.47
N LEU A 15 -6.88 -1.19 -16.51
CA LEU A 15 -5.46 -1.54 -16.44
C LEU A 15 -5.09 -2.34 -17.69
N ASP A 16 -3.82 -2.31 -18.05
CA ASP A 16 -3.31 -3.27 -19.04
C ASP A 16 -3.54 -4.70 -18.55
N GLU A 17 -3.97 -5.58 -19.44
CA GLU A 17 -4.34 -6.96 -19.10
C GLU A 17 -3.20 -7.73 -18.41
N SER A 18 -1.95 -7.48 -18.85
CA SER A 18 -0.76 -8.08 -18.25
C SER A 18 -0.55 -7.61 -16.80
N LEU A 19 -0.82 -6.34 -16.53
CA LEU A 19 -0.69 -5.75 -15.21
C LEU A 19 -1.81 -6.20 -14.28
N GLU A 20 -3.04 -6.24 -14.76
CA GLU A 20 -4.18 -6.74 -13.99
C GLU A 20 -3.94 -8.19 -13.52
N LYS A 21 -3.48 -9.06 -14.42
CA LYS A 21 -3.12 -10.45 -14.11
C LYS A 21 -1.99 -10.52 -13.10
N LEU A 22 -0.95 -9.70 -13.26
CA LEU A 22 0.17 -9.66 -12.33
C LEU A 22 -0.29 -9.23 -10.93
N LEU A 23 -1.05 -8.15 -10.83
CA LEU A 23 -1.55 -7.63 -9.56
C LEU A 23 -2.42 -8.66 -8.85
N LYS A 24 -3.39 -9.26 -9.54
CA LYS A 24 -4.25 -10.33 -8.97
C LYS A 24 -3.41 -11.47 -8.41
N LYS A 25 -2.48 -11.99 -9.21
CA LYS A 25 -1.60 -13.09 -8.79
C LYS A 25 -0.80 -12.73 -7.53
N GLU A 26 -0.24 -11.53 -7.48
CA GLU A 26 0.55 -11.08 -6.32
C GLU A 26 -0.31 -10.91 -5.06
N LEU A 27 -1.54 -10.42 -5.19
CA LEU A 27 -2.50 -10.31 -4.09
C LEU A 27 -2.93 -11.68 -3.57
N ASP A 28 -3.24 -12.61 -4.48
CA ASP A 28 -3.65 -13.96 -4.12
C ASP A 28 -2.51 -14.73 -3.44
N LEU A 29 -1.27 -14.58 -3.93
CA LEU A 29 -0.09 -15.14 -3.26
C LEU A 29 0.08 -14.57 -1.85
N PHE A 30 -0.03 -13.25 -1.68
CA PHE A 30 0.10 -12.63 -0.36
C PHE A 30 -0.93 -13.17 0.64
N VAL A 31 -2.19 -13.38 0.22
CA VAL A 31 -3.22 -13.94 1.11
C VAL A 31 -2.92 -15.39 1.48
N ASN A 32 -2.44 -16.20 0.54
CA ASN A 32 -2.22 -17.63 0.73
C ASN A 32 -0.88 -17.97 1.41
N ASP A 33 0.12 -17.08 1.37
CA ASP A 33 1.47 -17.36 1.86
C ASP A 33 1.68 -17.04 3.35
N LYS A 34 0.63 -16.80 4.14
CA LYS A 34 0.78 -16.44 5.57
C LYS A 34 1.69 -17.41 6.34
N ASP A 35 1.46 -18.72 6.19
CA ASP A 35 2.28 -19.77 6.83
C ASP A 35 3.73 -19.77 6.34
N PHE A 36 3.97 -19.37 5.09
CA PHE A 36 5.33 -19.22 4.56
C PHE A 36 6.06 -18.10 5.31
N TYR A 37 5.44 -16.93 5.47
CA TYR A 37 6.02 -15.80 6.20
C TYR A 37 6.35 -16.18 7.65
N GLU A 38 5.43 -16.86 8.34
CA GLU A 38 5.63 -17.35 9.70
C GLU A 38 6.80 -18.33 9.79
N ARG A 39 6.86 -19.32 8.88
CA ARG A 39 7.91 -20.34 8.85
C ARG A 39 9.31 -19.75 8.62
N VAL A 40 9.43 -18.70 7.80
CA VAL A 40 10.71 -18.05 7.54
C VAL A 40 11.03 -16.89 8.50
N GLY A 41 10.15 -16.60 9.46
CA GLY A 41 10.31 -15.53 10.43
C GLY A 41 10.26 -14.12 9.83
N MET A 42 9.58 -13.94 8.69
CA MET A 42 9.44 -12.64 8.05
C MET A 42 8.12 -11.96 8.44
N PRO A 43 8.11 -10.62 8.61
CA PRO A 43 6.87 -9.90 8.87
C PRO A 43 5.85 -10.11 7.74
N TYR A 44 4.63 -10.49 8.08
CA TYR A 44 3.53 -10.67 7.13
C TYR A 44 2.99 -9.31 6.64
N ARG A 45 3.71 -8.71 5.69
CA ARG A 45 3.38 -7.40 5.11
C ARG A 45 3.73 -7.34 3.62
N ARG A 46 2.91 -6.62 2.84
CA ARG A 46 3.14 -6.36 1.42
C ARG A 46 3.03 -4.86 1.14
N GLY A 47 4.09 -4.29 0.55
CA GLY A 47 4.11 -2.90 0.10
C GLY A 47 3.82 -2.82 -1.40
N ILE A 48 2.93 -1.89 -1.80
CA ILE A 48 2.63 -1.58 -3.20
C ILE A 48 2.85 -0.09 -3.41
N LEU A 49 3.60 0.28 -4.44
CA LEU A 49 3.78 1.66 -4.86
C LEU A 49 2.98 1.89 -6.14
N LEU A 50 2.04 2.83 -6.10
CA LEU A 50 1.26 3.26 -7.26
C LEU A 50 1.73 4.65 -7.69
N TYR A 51 2.26 4.78 -8.90
CA TYR A 51 2.71 6.06 -9.45
C TYR A 51 2.14 6.30 -10.85
N GLY A 52 2.18 7.56 -11.27
CA GLY A 52 1.67 8.02 -12.57
C GLY A 52 0.98 9.37 -12.46
N LYS A 53 0.57 9.94 -13.59
CA LYS A 53 -0.07 11.28 -13.64
C LYS A 53 -1.34 11.36 -12.76
N PRO A 54 -1.71 12.53 -12.24
CA PRO A 54 -3.02 12.72 -11.61
C PRO A 54 -4.15 12.26 -12.53
N GLY A 55 -5.19 11.65 -11.97
CA GLY A 55 -6.34 11.15 -12.75
C GLY A 55 -6.18 9.76 -13.39
N THR A 56 -5.03 9.07 -13.24
CA THR A 56 -4.83 7.71 -13.79
C THR A 56 -5.47 6.58 -12.97
N GLY A 57 -6.44 6.89 -12.10
CA GLY A 57 -7.20 5.86 -11.38
C GLY A 57 -6.48 5.17 -10.21
N LYS A 58 -5.37 5.71 -9.70
CA LYS A 58 -4.66 5.15 -8.51
C LYS A 58 -5.60 4.92 -7.31
N THR A 59 -6.38 5.92 -6.95
CA THR A 59 -7.38 5.80 -5.86
C THR A 59 -8.47 4.79 -6.19
N SER A 60 -8.90 4.69 -7.45
CA SER A 60 -9.82 3.64 -7.90
C SER A 60 -9.21 2.25 -7.75
N LEU A 61 -7.92 2.10 -8.05
CA LEU A 61 -7.20 0.85 -7.88
C LEU A 61 -7.06 0.44 -6.41
N ILE A 62 -6.76 1.38 -5.52
CA ILE A 62 -6.74 1.14 -4.07
C ILE A 62 -8.09 0.57 -3.58
N ASN A 63 -9.20 1.18 -4.01
CA ASN A 63 -10.55 0.70 -3.68
C ASN A 63 -10.82 -0.71 -4.25
N ALA A 64 -10.29 -1.00 -5.43
CA ALA A 64 -10.46 -2.32 -6.03
C ALA A 64 -9.62 -3.40 -5.33
N ILE A 65 -8.42 -3.05 -4.87
CA ILE A 65 -7.57 -3.94 -4.06
C ILE A 65 -8.24 -4.20 -2.70
N SER A 66 -8.79 -3.17 -2.05
CA SER A 66 -9.48 -3.32 -0.76
C SER A 66 -10.70 -4.23 -0.85
N SER A 67 -11.46 -4.09 -1.93
CA SER A 67 -12.54 -4.99 -2.28
C SER A 67 -12.05 -6.43 -2.51
N HIS A 68 -10.98 -6.62 -3.29
CA HIS A 68 -10.44 -7.95 -3.60
C HIS A 68 -9.95 -8.68 -2.34
N LEU A 69 -9.29 -7.95 -1.44
CA LEU A 69 -8.76 -8.49 -0.19
C LEU A 69 -9.78 -8.55 0.95
N SER A 70 -10.98 -7.97 0.77
CA SER A 70 -11.98 -7.78 1.83
C SER A 70 -11.40 -7.07 3.07
N ARG A 71 -10.66 -5.97 2.85
CA ARG A 71 -10.02 -5.16 3.91
C ARG A 71 -10.50 -3.72 3.84
N ASN A 72 -10.54 -3.01 4.96
CA ASN A 72 -10.79 -1.57 4.95
C ASN A 72 -9.51 -0.81 4.60
N ILE A 73 -9.71 0.43 4.15
CA ILE A 73 -8.63 1.36 3.81
C ILE A 73 -8.46 2.34 4.97
N TYR A 74 -7.23 2.54 5.40
CA TYR A 74 -6.83 3.55 6.36
C TYR A 74 -5.87 4.54 5.70
N PHE A 75 -6.30 5.78 5.53
CA PHE A 75 -5.48 6.83 4.93
C PHE A 75 -4.64 7.50 6.02
N LEU A 76 -3.32 7.46 5.84
CA LEU A 76 -2.38 8.23 6.65
C LEU A 76 -1.94 9.46 5.86
N ASN A 77 -2.33 10.63 6.34
CA ASN A 77 -1.86 11.89 5.79
C ASN A 77 -0.52 12.26 6.43
N LEU A 78 0.55 12.02 5.69
CA LEU A 78 1.91 12.30 6.17
C LEU A 78 2.12 13.78 6.48
N LYS A 79 1.40 14.72 5.86
CA LYS A 79 1.57 16.17 6.08
C LYS A 79 1.31 16.60 7.53
N ASN A 80 0.56 15.80 8.27
CA ASN A 80 0.24 16.05 9.68
C ASN A 80 1.21 15.33 10.64
N ILE A 81 2.21 14.61 10.12
CA ILE A 81 3.18 13.85 10.88
C ILE A 81 4.51 14.59 10.83
N THR A 82 5.06 14.91 11.99
CA THR A 82 6.24 15.77 12.14
C THR A 82 7.50 15.00 12.55
N ASP A 83 7.34 13.85 13.22
CA ASP A 83 8.45 13.01 13.67
C ASP A 83 8.15 11.49 13.60
N ASP A 84 9.19 10.68 13.87
CA ASP A 84 9.12 9.22 13.83
C ASP A 84 8.21 8.63 14.92
N ASN A 85 8.00 9.32 16.04
CA ASN A 85 7.15 8.85 17.12
C ASN A 85 5.67 8.98 16.73
N GLU A 86 5.29 10.14 16.17
CA GLU A 86 3.96 10.36 15.61
C GLU A 86 3.67 9.38 14.47
N LEU A 87 4.66 9.09 13.62
CA LEU A 87 4.53 8.09 12.57
C LEU A 87 4.27 6.70 13.16
N SER A 88 5.08 6.28 14.14
CA SER A 88 4.93 4.97 14.80
C SER A 88 3.58 4.84 15.51
N ALA A 89 3.12 5.91 16.18
CA ALA A 89 1.81 5.94 16.82
C ALA A 89 0.68 5.81 15.78
N ALA A 90 0.75 6.56 14.69
CA ALA A 90 -0.24 6.51 13.63
C ALA A 90 -0.34 5.12 12.96
N PHE A 91 0.78 4.40 12.81
CA PHE A 91 0.78 3.01 12.36
C PHE A 91 0.21 2.04 13.39
N SER A 92 0.45 2.29 14.68
CA SER A 92 -0.01 1.43 15.78
C SER A 92 -1.51 1.53 16.03
N ASP A 93 -2.11 2.68 15.72
CA ASP A 93 -3.55 2.92 15.82
C ASP A 93 -4.36 2.20 14.73
N VAL A 94 -3.71 1.74 13.66
CA VAL A 94 -4.40 1.03 12.58
C VAL A 94 -4.78 -0.38 13.05
N PRO A 95 -6.06 -0.79 12.93
CA PRO A 95 -6.47 -2.16 13.23
C PRO A 95 -5.67 -3.19 12.43
N GLU A 96 -5.58 -4.40 12.96
CA GLU A 96 -4.96 -5.49 12.22
C GLU A 96 -5.69 -5.77 10.89
N ASN A 97 -4.94 -6.34 9.94
CA ASN A 97 -5.47 -6.83 8.67
C ASN A 97 -6.11 -5.74 7.77
N GLN A 98 -5.68 -4.48 7.88
CA GLN A 98 -6.14 -3.37 7.04
C GLN A 98 -5.15 -3.03 5.92
N ILE A 99 -5.60 -2.22 4.95
CA ILE A 99 -4.75 -1.59 3.94
C ILE A 99 -4.42 -0.17 4.40
N ILE A 100 -3.14 0.13 4.54
CA ILE A 100 -2.66 1.47 4.87
C ILE A 100 -2.27 2.17 3.57
N VAL A 101 -2.80 3.38 3.37
CA VAL A 101 -2.50 4.23 2.23
C VAL A 101 -1.75 5.46 2.71
N LEU A 102 -0.53 5.64 2.20
CA LEU A 102 0.24 6.86 2.36
C LEU A 102 0.02 7.71 1.09
N GLU A 103 -0.73 8.80 1.19
CA GLU A 103 -0.91 9.71 0.05
C GLU A 103 0.19 10.79 0.01
N ASP A 104 0.45 11.31 -1.19
CA ASP A 104 1.35 12.44 -1.45
C ASP A 104 2.77 12.32 -0.83
N VAL A 105 3.35 11.12 -0.85
CA VAL A 105 4.71 10.85 -0.34
C VAL A 105 5.80 11.71 -0.99
N ASP A 106 5.56 12.17 -2.22
CA ASP A 106 6.43 13.02 -3.03
C ASP A 106 6.40 14.50 -2.64
N THR A 107 5.39 14.94 -1.87
CA THR A 107 5.26 16.33 -1.39
C THR A 107 6.02 16.59 -0.08
N GLN A 108 6.62 15.57 0.52
CA GLN A 108 7.35 15.61 1.80
C GLN A 108 8.86 15.88 1.66
N THR A 109 9.29 16.38 0.50
CA THR A 109 10.71 16.46 0.10
C THR A 109 11.57 17.22 1.13
N ASP A 110 11.03 18.23 1.80
CA ASP A 110 11.79 19.02 2.79
C ASP A 110 12.10 18.27 4.10
N VAL A 111 11.29 17.27 4.47
CA VAL A 111 11.45 16.47 5.70
C VAL A 111 12.35 15.25 5.46
N LEU A 112 12.25 14.63 4.28
CA LEU A 112 13.01 13.43 3.93
C LEU A 112 14.51 13.70 3.67
N HIS A 113 14.90 14.95 3.37
CA HIS A 113 16.30 15.33 3.14
C HIS A 113 17.14 15.46 4.43
N LYS A 114 16.55 15.39 5.62
CA LYS A 114 17.26 15.54 6.91
C LYS A 114 17.75 14.22 7.53
N ARG A 115 17.91 13.16 6.74
CA ARG A 115 18.60 11.95 7.22
C ARG A 115 20.10 12.22 7.38
N SER A 116 20.49 12.56 8.60
CA SER A 116 21.84 12.29 9.12
C SER A 116 22.19 10.84 8.79
N LYS A 117 23.31 10.65 8.08
CA LYS A 117 23.91 9.34 7.84
C LYS A 117 24.14 8.67 9.20
N ASN A 118 23.27 7.72 9.58
CA ASN A 118 23.58 6.51 10.34
C ASN A 118 22.29 5.86 10.87
N SER A 119 21.70 4.96 10.09
CA SER A 119 21.14 3.72 10.62
C SER A 119 20.90 2.73 9.48
N SER A 120 21.59 1.61 9.58
CA SER A 120 21.49 0.45 8.71
C SER A 120 20.16 -0.26 8.93
N PHE A 121 19.10 0.19 8.24
CA PHE A 121 17.90 -0.63 8.04
C PHE A 121 18.11 -1.54 6.84
N SER A 122 18.60 -2.76 7.08
CA SER A 122 18.59 -3.83 6.09
C SER A 122 17.17 -4.39 5.95
N THR A 123 16.28 -3.64 5.29
CA THR A 123 15.01 -4.22 4.79
C THR A 123 15.25 -4.63 3.35
N LYS A 124 15.47 -5.92 3.10
CA LYS A 124 15.31 -6.48 1.75
C LYS A 124 13.81 -6.50 1.43
N SER A 125 13.29 -5.35 1.06
CA SER A 125 11.98 -5.18 0.46
C SER A 125 12.09 -5.70 -0.98
N TYR A 126 11.38 -6.79 -1.31
CA TYR A 126 11.09 -7.07 -2.72
C TYR A 126 10.08 -6.02 -3.19
N GLN A 127 10.60 -4.84 -3.58
CA GLN A 127 9.85 -3.84 -4.33
C GLN A 127 9.75 -4.31 -5.78
N LYS A 128 8.52 -4.51 -6.26
CA LYS A 128 8.26 -4.69 -7.68
C LYS A 128 7.54 -3.42 -8.13
N GLU A 129 8.27 -2.56 -8.81
CA GLU A 129 7.74 -1.31 -9.35
C GLU A 129 6.76 -1.64 -10.48
N VAL A 130 5.56 -1.08 -10.39
CA VAL A 130 4.54 -1.17 -11.42
C VAL A 130 4.45 0.19 -12.11
N SER A 131 5.06 0.31 -13.29
CA SER A 131 4.86 1.46 -14.19
C SER A 131 3.53 1.30 -14.90
N LEU A 132 2.66 2.29 -14.76
CA LEU A 132 1.57 2.54 -15.71
C LEU A 132 2.13 3.48 -16.79
N SER A 133 2.33 2.97 -18.01
CA SER A 133 2.75 3.73 -19.19
C SER A 133 1.60 4.46 -19.86
#